data_AF-A0A6A6R8K0-F1
#
_entry.id   AF-A0A6A6R8K0-F1
#
_cell.length_a   1.000
_cell.length_b   1.000
_cell.length_c   1.000
_cell.angle_alpha   90.00
_cell.angle_beta   90.00
_cell.angle_gamma   90.00
#
_symmetry.space_group_name_H-M   'P 1'
#
loop_
_entity.id
_entity.type
_entity.pdbx_description
1 polymer ?
#
loop_
_entity_poly.entity_id
_entity_poly.type
_entity_poly.pdbx_seq_one_letter_code
_entity_poly.pdbx_strand_id
1 'polypeptide(L)'
;MPTGLSPVPSSRPELDDPEDEEGINSSVAYIVSLIDEFVASGIPANRIVVGGFSQGCAVSMLLGLTSAYSGKLAGVAGLSGYLPLTEKVDELRKDAGLDEKVQGGMEVFLARGTGDRLVPKRYARMLEEKVRGIGFEEGKVEVKEYEGMGHAMGGGELRDLCAWLERVVPGVK
;
A
#
# COMPACT_ATOMS: atom_id res chain seq x y z
N MET A 1 -5.96 23.04 -0.18
CA MET A 1 -6.16 22.05 0.90
C MET A 1 -6.60 20.77 0.20
N PRO A 2 -5.90 19.63 0.36
CA PRO A 2 -6.42 18.37 -0.17
C PRO A 2 -7.82 18.16 0.42
N THR A 3 -8.79 17.88 -0.43
CA THR A 3 -10.18 17.68 -0.03
C THR A 3 -10.20 16.47 0.91
N GLY A 4 -10.64 16.66 2.16
CA GLY A 4 -10.68 15.58 3.13
C GLY A 4 -11.56 14.44 2.59
N LEU A 5 -11.05 13.21 2.66
CA LEU A 5 -11.82 12.04 2.27
C LEU A 5 -13.06 11.93 3.16
N SER A 6 -14.26 11.87 2.55
CA SER A 6 -15.51 11.81 3.31
C SER A 6 -15.59 10.53 4.16
N PRO A 7 -16.19 10.52 5.36
CA PRO A 7 -16.38 9.29 6.12
C PRO A 7 -17.60 8.46 5.68
N VAL A 8 -18.56 9.06 4.95
CA VAL A 8 -19.82 8.39 4.50
C VAL A 8 -19.89 8.35 2.98
N PRO A 9 -20.15 7.18 2.34
CA PRO A 9 -20.12 7.07 0.89
C PRO A 9 -20.98 8.15 0.23
N SER A 10 -20.52 8.65 -0.91
CA SER A 10 -21.31 9.64 -1.67
C SER A 10 -22.66 9.03 -2.00
N SER A 11 -23.73 9.81 -1.83
CA SER A 11 -25.07 9.40 -2.27
C SER A 11 -25.19 9.40 -3.79
N ARG A 12 -24.24 10.04 -4.49
CA ARG A 12 -24.11 10.14 -5.93
C ARG A 12 -22.64 9.98 -6.33
N PRO A 13 -22.06 8.77 -6.21
CA PRO A 13 -20.65 8.52 -6.52
C PRO A 13 -20.28 8.85 -7.96
N GLU A 14 -21.25 8.86 -8.89
CA GLU A 14 -21.08 9.29 -10.27
C GLU A 14 -20.75 10.79 -10.45
N LEU A 15 -20.91 11.59 -9.40
CA LEU A 15 -20.61 13.02 -9.36
C LEU A 15 -19.33 13.34 -8.59
N ASP A 16 -18.66 12.34 -8.01
CA ASP A 16 -17.42 12.55 -7.29
C ASP A 16 -16.33 12.98 -8.28
N ASP A 17 -15.45 13.90 -7.86
CA ASP A 17 -14.33 14.32 -8.70
C ASP A 17 -13.46 13.10 -9.04
N PRO A 18 -13.06 12.92 -10.31
CA PRO A 18 -12.23 11.80 -10.68
C PRO A 18 -10.87 11.90 -9.98
N GLU A 19 -10.32 10.75 -9.59
CA GLU A 19 -8.95 10.68 -9.10
C GLU A 19 -7.98 11.10 -10.22
N ASP A 20 -6.87 11.75 -9.85
CA ASP A 20 -5.77 12.09 -10.77
C ASP A 20 -4.96 10.84 -11.13
N GLU A 21 -5.56 9.97 -11.95
CA GLU A 21 -4.98 8.70 -12.38
C GLU A 21 -3.64 8.88 -13.09
N GLU A 22 -3.49 9.93 -13.91
CA GLU A 22 -2.24 10.23 -14.61
C GLU A 22 -1.11 10.58 -13.64
N GLY A 23 -1.37 11.46 -12.67
CA GLY A 23 -0.39 11.83 -11.65
C GLY A 23 -0.03 10.68 -10.72
N ILE A 24 -1.01 9.85 -10.35
CA ILE A 24 -0.80 8.65 -9.54
C ILE A 24 0.07 7.64 -10.29
N ASN A 25 -0.27 7.33 -11.54
CA ASN A 25 0.49 6.38 -12.36
C ASN A 25 1.90 6.90 -12.65
N SER A 26 2.08 8.21 -12.84
CA SER A 26 3.39 8.85 -12.97
C SER A 26 4.24 8.69 -11.71
N SER A 27 3.62 8.80 -10.52
CA SER A 27 4.30 8.58 -9.24
C SER A 27 4.70 7.11 -9.05
N VAL A 28 3.82 6.17 -9.43
CA VAL A 28 4.14 4.73 -9.42
C VAL A 28 5.31 4.43 -10.36
N ALA A 29 5.26 4.93 -11.59
CA ALA A 29 6.32 4.71 -12.59
C ALA A 29 7.68 5.25 -12.11
N TYR A 30 7.68 6.42 -11.45
CA TYR A 30 8.89 6.99 -10.87
C TYR A 30 9.49 6.10 -9.77
N ILE A 31 8.66 5.57 -8.85
CA ILE A 31 9.19 4.68 -7.80
C ILE A 31 9.65 3.35 -8.42
N VAL A 32 8.96 2.82 -9.43
CA VAL A 32 9.41 1.63 -10.18
C VAL A 32 10.79 1.85 -10.78
N SER A 33 11.08 3.01 -11.38
CA SER A 33 12.41 3.28 -11.92
C SER A 33 13.51 3.31 -10.85
N LEU A 34 13.20 3.77 -9.63
CA LEU A 34 14.14 3.69 -8.50
C LEU A 34 14.40 2.25 -8.07
N ILE A 35 13.37 1.39 -8.09
CA ILE A 35 13.54 -0.04 -7.80
C ILE A 35 14.41 -0.68 -8.88
N ASP A 36 14.19 -0.35 -10.15
CA ASP A 36 15.02 -0.83 -11.27
C ASP A 36 16.49 -0.45 -11.08
N GLU A 37 16.78 0.78 -10.67
CA GLU A 37 18.14 1.25 -10.35
C GLU A 37 18.77 0.44 -9.21
N PHE A 38 18.02 0.19 -8.11
CA PHE A 38 18.53 -0.63 -7.02
C PHE A 38 18.79 -2.07 -7.44
N VAL A 39 17.90 -2.67 -8.23
CA VAL A 39 18.07 -4.02 -8.77
C VAL A 39 19.29 -4.08 -9.71
N ALA A 40 19.46 -3.10 -10.59
CA ALA A 40 20.62 -2.99 -11.47
C ALA A 40 21.93 -2.82 -10.68
N SER A 41 21.88 -2.17 -9.52
CA SER A 41 23.03 -2.03 -8.60
C SER A 41 23.35 -3.30 -7.80
N GLY A 42 22.54 -4.36 -7.96
CA GLY A 42 22.74 -5.66 -7.32
C GLY A 42 21.95 -5.90 -6.04
N ILE A 43 21.00 -5.02 -5.68
CA ILE A 43 20.08 -5.24 -4.56
C ILE A 43 18.90 -6.10 -5.06
N PRO A 44 18.74 -7.35 -4.57
CA PRO A 44 17.63 -8.19 -5.00
C PRO A 44 16.27 -7.57 -4.68
N ALA A 45 15.27 -7.69 -5.56
CA ALA A 45 13.93 -7.15 -5.32
C ALA A 45 13.30 -7.66 -4.00
N ASN A 46 13.54 -8.92 -3.65
CA ASN A 46 13.08 -9.53 -2.39
C ASN A 46 13.83 -9.04 -1.14
N ARG A 47 14.65 -7.98 -1.27
CA ARG A 47 15.31 -7.24 -0.20
C ARG A 47 14.83 -5.78 -0.13
N ILE A 48 13.92 -5.38 -1.02
CA ILE A 48 13.41 -4.02 -1.12
C ILE A 48 12.03 -3.97 -0.49
N VAL A 49 11.82 -2.98 0.37
CA VAL A 49 10.51 -2.63 0.92
C VAL A 49 10.14 -1.24 0.40
N VAL A 50 8.92 -1.11 -0.09
CA VAL A 50 8.34 0.19 -0.46
C VAL A 50 7.23 0.51 0.52
N GLY A 51 7.27 1.69 1.13
CA GLY A 51 6.21 2.08 2.04
C GLY A 51 6.07 3.58 2.18
N GLY A 52 4.92 4.00 2.70
CA GLY A 52 4.63 5.41 2.86
C GLY A 52 3.47 5.72 3.79
N PHE A 53 3.38 6.99 4.17
CA PHE A 53 2.34 7.55 5.02
C PHE A 53 1.33 8.35 4.19
N SER A 54 0.04 8.22 4.48
CA SER A 54 -1.04 8.98 3.83
C SER A 54 -1.02 8.80 2.30
N GLN A 55 -0.77 9.84 1.51
CA GLN A 55 -0.61 9.70 0.05
C GLN A 55 0.57 8.80 -0.34
N GLY A 56 1.62 8.72 0.48
CA GLY A 56 2.71 7.77 0.26
C GLY A 56 2.25 6.31 0.39
N CYS A 57 1.26 6.03 1.26
CA CYS A 57 0.63 4.72 1.33
C CYS A 57 -0.15 4.43 0.03
N ALA A 58 -0.90 5.41 -0.48
CA ALA A 58 -1.64 5.28 -1.74
C ALA A 58 -0.73 4.84 -2.90
N VAL A 59 0.40 5.53 -3.10
CA VAL A 59 1.35 5.18 -4.17
C VAL A 59 2.05 3.84 -3.88
N SER A 60 2.49 3.59 -2.65
CA SER A 60 3.19 2.35 -2.28
C SER A 60 2.31 1.12 -2.47
N MET A 61 1.04 1.19 -2.03
CA MET A 61 0.09 0.09 -2.17
C MET A 61 -0.28 -0.15 -3.63
N LEU A 62 -0.55 0.91 -4.40
CA LEU A 62 -0.86 0.74 -5.82
C LEU A 62 0.32 0.09 -6.56
N LEU A 63 1.54 0.61 -6.38
CA LEU A 63 2.76 0.02 -6.94
C LEU A 63 2.91 -1.46 -6.56
N GLY A 64 2.77 -1.75 -5.27
CA GLY A 64 2.91 -3.10 -4.73
C GLY A 64 1.92 -4.11 -5.32
N LEU A 65 0.74 -3.64 -5.74
CA LEU A 65 -0.32 -4.48 -6.26
C LEU A 65 -0.36 -4.52 -7.79
N THR A 66 0.11 -3.51 -8.52
CA THR A 66 -0.11 -3.42 -9.98
C THR A 66 1.17 -3.39 -10.80
N SER A 67 2.33 -3.14 -10.19
CA SER A 67 3.60 -3.08 -10.95
C SER A 67 4.18 -4.47 -11.23
N ALA A 68 5.18 -4.52 -12.10
CA ALA A 68 5.98 -5.72 -12.38
C ALA A 68 6.70 -6.29 -11.14
N TYR A 69 6.74 -5.54 -10.02
CA TYR A 69 7.30 -5.95 -8.74
C TYR A 69 6.29 -6.58 -7.77
N SER A 70 5.00 -6.62 -8.12
CA SER A 70 3.98 -7.30 -7.34
C SER A 70 4.39 -8.76 -7.03
N GLY A 71 4.45 -9.11 -5.74
CA GLY A 71 4.87 -10.44 -5.25
C GLY A 71 6.38 -10.67 -5.19
N LYS A 72 7.19 -9.76 -5.76
CA LYS A 72 8.65 -9.88 -5.84
C LYS A 72 9.40 -9.07 -4.77
N LEU A 73 8.78 -8.03 -4.23
CA LEU A 73 9.35 -7.21 -3.16
C LEU A 73 9.45 -8.01 -1.85
N ALA A 74 10.31 -7.56 -0.92
CA ALA A 74 10.31 -8.09 0.44
C ALA A 74 8.98 -7.78 1.14
N GLY A 75 8.48 -6.56 0.94
CA GLY A 75 7.17 -6.18 1.42
C GLY A 75 6.75 -4.77 1.01
N VAL A 76 5.51 -4.45 1.33
CA VAL A 76 4.90 -3.14 1.10
C VAL A 76 4.24 -2.66 2.38
N ALA A 77 4.52 -1.41 2.78
CA ALA A 77 3.98 -0.84 4.01
C ALA A 77 3.09 0.39 3.74
N GLY A 78 1.86 0.36 4.26
CA GLY A 78 0.90 1.45 4.17
C GLY A 78 0.53 1.99 5.55
N LEU A 79 0.86 3.25 5.84
CA LEU A 79 0.58 3.88 7.12
C LEU A 79 -0.47 4.99 6.95
N SER A 80 -1.57 4.92 7.70
CA SER A 80 -2.66 5.89 7.73
C SER A 80 -3.07 6.39 6.35
N GLY A 81 -3.35 5.45 5.44
CA GLY A 81 -3.63 5.74 4.03
C GLY A 81 -4.76 4.92 3.44
N TYR A 82 -4.84 4.93 2.11
CA TYR A 82 -5.94 4.39 1.32
C TYR A 82 -5.39 3.78 0.02
N LEU A 83 -6.24 3.06 -0.73
CA LEU A 83 -5.91 2.54 -2.06
C LEU A 83 -6.58 3.41 -3.13
N PRO A 84 -5.84 4.18 -3.93
CA PRO A 84 -6.42 4.86 -5.06
C PRO A 84 -6.79 3.86 -6.15
N LEU A 85 -7.71 4.23 -7.04
CA LEU A 85 -8.10 3.43 -8.20
C LEU A 85 -8.56 2.01 -7.81
N THR A 86 -9.14 1.84 -6.62
CA THR A 86 -9.46 0.52 -6.04
C THR A 86 -10.23 -0.37 -7.02
N GLU A 87 -11.20 0.18 -7.74
CA GLU A 87 -12.02 -0.57 -8.70
C GLU A 87 -11.24 -0.98 -9.97
N LYS A 88 -10.15 -0.29 -10.31
CA LYS A 88 -9.31 -0.57 -11.48
C LYS A 88 -8.15 -1.51 -11.18
N VAL A 89 -7.86 -1.82 -9.92
CA VAL A 89 -6.68 -2.63 -9.55
C VAL A 89 -6.64 -3.97 -10.29
N ASP A 90 -7.79 -4.64 -10.45
CA ASP A 90 -7.85 -5.94 -11.12
C ASP A 90 -7.58 -5.82 -12.63
N GLU A 91 -8.06 -4.75 -13.26
CA GLU A 91 -7.76 -4.40 -14.66
C GLU A 91 -6.27 -4.08 -14.83
N LEU A 92 -5.73 -3.20 -13.99
CA LEU A 92 -4.31 -2.82 -14.01
C LEU A 92 -3.38 -4.02 -13.82
N ARG A 93 -3.75 -4.98 -12.94
CA ARG A 93 -3.01 -6.23 -12.76
C ARG A 93 -3.00 -7.07 -14.03
N LYS A 94 -4.16 -7.23 -14.66
CA LYS A 94 -4.31 -7.98 -15.90
C LYS A 94 -3.50 -7.34 -17.04
N ASP A 95 -3.55 -6.03 -17.18
CA ASP A 95 -2.81 -5.28 -18.20
C ASP A 95 -1.29 -5.36 -17.99
N ALA A 96 -0.85 -5.41 -16.72
CA ALA A 96 0.54 -5.66 -16.35
C ALA A 96 0.97 -7.13 -16.52
N GLY A 97 0.07 -8.04 -16.94
CA GLY A 97 0.35 -9.46 -17.10
C GLY A 97 0.61 -10.18 -15.77
N LEU A 98 0.08 -9.66 -14.66
CA LEU A 98 0.20 -10.27 -13.34
C LEU A 98 -0.82 -11.38 -13.17
N ASP A 99 -0.47 -12.39 -12.37
CA ASP A 99 -1.39 -13.44 -11.97
C ASP A 99 -2.58 -12.86 -11.18
N GLU A 100 -3.73 -13.56 -11.22
CA GLU A 100 -4.90 -13.17 -10.42
C GLU A 100 -4.57 -13.05 -8.93
N LYS A 101 -3.68 -13.92 -8.44
CA LYS A 101 -3.18 -13.90 -7.06
C LYS A 101 -1.76 -13.40 -6.98
N VAL A 102 -1.44 -12.65 -5.93
CA VAL A 102 -0.05 -12.36 -5.61
C VAL A 102 0.61 -13.63 -5.10
N GLN A 103 1.57 -14.13 -5.88
CA GLN A 103 2.42 -15.25 -5.52
C GLN A 103 3.81 -14.73 -5.12
N GLY A 104 4.45 -15.38 -4.15
CA GLY A 104 5.82 -15.07 -3.74
C GLY A 104 5.95 -14.65 -2.28
N GLY A 105 7.12 -14.11 -1.94
CA GLY A 105 7.50 -13.85 -0.55
C GLY A 105 6.97 -12.54 0.05
N MET A 106 6.42 -11.65 -0.79
CA MET A 106 6.07 -10.27 -0.42
C MET A 106 5.04 -10.20 0.71
N GLU A 107 5.38 -9.50 1.79
CA GLU A 107 4.45 -9.22 2.90
C GLU A 107 3.84 -7.83 2.79
N VAL A 108 2.68 -7.62 3.42
CA VAL A 108 2.01 -6.32 3.49
C VAL A 108 1.83 -5.94 4.95
N PHE A 109 2.23 -4.71 5.29
CA PHE A 109 1.99 -4.11 6.60
C PHE A 109 1.06 -2.90 6.45
N LEU A 110 -0.11 -2.96 7.07
CA LEU A 110 -1.06 -1.86 7.13
C LEU A 110 -1.20 -1.38 8.56
N ALA A 111 -1.07 -0.08 8.77
CA ALA A 111 -1.25 0.53 10.06
C ALA A 111 -2.09 1.80 9.98
N ARG A 112 -2.90 2.06 11.02
CA ARG A 112 -3.64 3.32 11.14
C ARG A 112 -3.92 3.70 12.60
N GLY A 113 -4.17 4.97 12.83
CA GLY A 113 -4.77 5.45 14.08
C GLY A 113 -6.29 5.35 14.07
N THR A 114 -6.91 4.90 15.17
CA THR A 114 -8.39 4.83 15.25
C THR A 114 -9.04 6.21 15.33
N GLY A 115 -8.29 7.23 15.78
CA GLY A 115 -8.68 8.63 15.82
C GLY A 115 -8.42 9.40 14.52
N ASP A 116 -7.92 8.75 13.47
CA ASP A 116 -7.71 9.38 12.17
C ASP A 116 -9.05 9.78 11.52
N ARG A 117 -9.20 11.09 11.27
CA ARG A 117 -10.36 11.70 10.62
C ARG A 117 -10.03 12.25 9.22
N LEU A 118 -8.76 12.28 8.82
CA LEU A 118 -8.34 12.70 7.49
C LEU A 118 -8.42 11.55 6.49
N VAL A 119 -8.07 10.35 6.94
CA VAL A 119 -8.33 9.10 6.22
C VAL A 119 -9.30 8.26 7.06
N PRO A 120 -10.62 8.39 6.83
CA PRO A 120 -11.61 7.68 7.59
C PRO A 120 -11.45 6.16 7.50
N LYS A 121 -11.86 5.45 8.56
CA LYS A 121 -11.79 3.98 8.68
C LYS A 121 -12.28 3.21 7.45
N ARG A 122 -13.29 3.74 6.74
CA ARG A 122 -13.82 3.10 5.53
C ARG A 122 -12.75 2.85 4.47
N TYR A 123 -11.82 3.79 4.27
CA TYR A 123 -10.83 3.70 3.20
C TYR A 123 -9.73 2.71 3.55
N ALA A 124 -9.32 2.68 4.81
CA ALA A 124 -8.43 1.64 5.31
C ALA A 124 -9.06 0.24 5.18
N ARG A 125 -10.37 0.13 5.46
CA ARG A 125 -11.12 -1.12 5.28
C ARG A 125 -11.18 -1.54 3.81
N MET A 126 -11.48 -0.62 2.89
CA MET A 126 -11.49 -0.91 1.45
C MET A 126 -10.11 -1.37 0.95
N LEU A 127 -9.04 -0.72 1.40
CA LEU A 127 -7.67 -1.13 1.13
C LEU A 127 -7.39 -2.55 1.66
N GLU A 128 -7.72 -2.83 2.92
CA GLU A 128 -7.56 -4.17 3.51
C GLU A 128 -8.35 -5.23 2.74
N GLU A 129 -9.62 -4.95 2.42
CA GLU A 129 -10.49 -5.86 1.68
C GLU A 129 -9.94 -6.15 0.27
N LYS A 130 -9.43 -5.13 -0.45
CA LYS A 130 -8.81 -5.35 -1.77
C LYS A 130 -7.53 -6.16 -1.66
N VAL A 131 -6.65 -5.84 -0.71
CA VAL A 131 -5.41 -6.60 -0.48
C VAL A 131 -5.71 -8.07 -0.18
N ARG A 132 -6.66 -8.35 0.73
CA ARG A 132 -7.07 -9.72 1.03
C ARG A 132 -7.77 -10.40 -0.15
N GLY A 133 -8.56 -9.65 -0.92
CA GLY A 133 -9.28 -10.15 -2.10
C GLY A 133 -8.36 -10.61 -3.23
N ILE A 134 -7.21 -9.95 -3.41
CA ILE A 134 -6.16 -10.36 -4.36
C ILE A 134 -5.50 -11.69 -3.94
N GLY A 135 -5.69 -12.15 -2.70
CA GLY A 135 -5.33 -13.51 -2.29
C GLY A 135 -3.85 -13.72 -1.97
N PHE A 136 -3.26 -12.82 -1.18
CA PHE A 136 -1.99 -13.06 -0.49
C PHE A 136 -2.08 -14.32 0.39
N GLU A 137 -0.96 -15.03 0.54
CA GLU A 137 -0.87 -16.20 1.42
C GLU A 137 -1.25 -15.85 2.87
N GLU A 138 -1.81 -16.83 3.59
CA GLU A 138 -2.22 -16.64 4.98
C GLU A 138 -1.02 -16.19 5.84
N GLY A 139 -1.22 -15.15 6.65
CA GLY A 139 -0.17 -14.57 7.48
C GLY A 139 0.75 -13.55 6.78
N LYS A 140 0.60 -13.32 5.47
CA LYS A 140 1.39 -12.30 4.74
C LYS A 140 0.86 -10.88 4.84
N VAL A 141 -0.35 -10.69 5.37
CA VAL A 141 -0.99 -9.37 5.53
C VAL A 141 -1.18 -9.09 7.02
N GLU A 142 -0.37 -8.17 7.54
CA GLU A 142 -0.43 -7.70 8.92
C GLU A 142 -1.15 -6.36 8.98
N VAL A 143 -2.19 -6.26 9.81
CA VAL A 143 -3.00 -5.04 9.98
C VAL A 143 -2.97 -4.61 11.44
N LYS A 144 -2.66 -3.34 11.70
CA LYS A 144 -2.53 -2.76 13.04
C LYS A 144 -3.37 -1.50 13.18
N GLU A 145 -4.11 -1.40 14.27
CA GLU A 145 -4.81 -0.18 14.66
C GLU A 145 -4.29 0.33 16.00
N TYR A 146 -4.03 1.64 16.08
CA TYR A 146 -3.53 2.29 17.30
C TYR A 146 -4.62 3.18 17.90
N GLU A 147 -5.05 2.84 19.12
CA GLU A 147 -6.16 3.51 19.78
C GLU A 147 -5.88 4.99 20.05
N GLY A 148 -6.81 5.87 19.66
CA GLY A 148 -6.74 7.31 19.93
C GLY A 148 -5.73 8.08 19.07
N MET A 149 -4.88 7.38 18.31
CA MET A 149 -3.94 8.02 17.39
C MET A 149 -4.70 8.68 16.23
N GLY A 150 -4.39 9.94 15.96
CA GLY A 150 -4.95 10.72 14.84
C GLY A 150 -4.27 10.39 13.50
N HIS A 151 -4.31 11.34 12.57
CA HIS A 151 -3.56 11.25 11.31
C HIS A 151 -2.08 11.60 11.55
N ALA A 152 -1.35 10.69 12.18
CA ALA A 152 0.03 10.85 12.59
C ALA A 152 0.71 9.48 12.74
N MET A 153 2.03 9.49 12.89
CA MET A 153 2.79 8.29 13.24
C MET A 153 3.08 8.26 14.73
N GLY A 154 2.85 7.10 15.36
CA GLY A 154 3.01 6.90 16.80
C GLY A 154 4.20 6.02 17.14
N GLY A 155 4.71 6.13 18.38
CA GLY A 155 5.82 5.28 18.84
C GLY A 155 5.50 3.78 18.85
N GLY A 156 4.23 3.41 19.09
CA GLY A 156 3.77 2.02 18.96
C GLY A 156 3.83 1.53 17.52
N GLU A 157 3.34 2.36 16.59
CA GLU A 157 3.36 2.07 15.15
C GLU A 157 4.76 1.89 14.60
N LEU A 158 5.68 2.78 14.97
CA LEU A 158 7.07 2.69 14.55
C LEU A 158 7.75 1.42 15.06
N ARG A 159 7.47 0.99 16.29
CA ARG A 159 8.05 -0.25 16.83
C ARG A 159 7.58 -1.48 16.07
N ASP A 160 6.28 -1.57 15.80
CA ASP A 160 5.71 -2.68 15.05
C ASP A 160 6.21 -2.68 13.60
N LEU A 161 6.33 -1.51 12.96
CA LEU A 161 6.92 -1.38 11.64
C LEU A 161 8.39 -1.83 11.61
N CYS A 162 9.20 -1.41 12.59
CA CYS A 162 10.61 -1.86 12.68
C CYS A 162 10.71 -3.38 12.85
N ALA A 163 9.91 -3.96 13.75
CA ALA A 163 9.88 -5.42 13.94
C ALA A 163 9.45 -6.15 12.67
N TRP A 164 8.49 -5.60 11.94
CA TRP A 164 8.08 -6.12 10.63
C TRP A 164 9.21 -6.04 9.61
N LEU A 165 9.91 -4.90 9.49
CA LEU A 165 11.04 -4.70 8.59
C LEU A 165 12.19 -5.69 8.85
N GLU A 166 12.54 -5.92 10.12
CA GLU A 166 13.58 -6.89 10.52
C GLU A 166 13.22 -8.33 10.10
N ARG A 167 11.91 -8.65 10.11
CA ARG A 167 11.40 -9.96 9.69
C ARG A 167 11.44 -10.13 8.17
N VAL A 168 10.99 -9.12 7.42
CA VAL A 168 10.90 -9.22 5.95
C VAL A 168 12.24 -9.00 5.25
N VAL A 169 13.17 -8.27 5.89
CA VAL A 169 14.52 -8.02 5.40
C VAL A 169 15.54 -8.43 6.47
N PRO A 170 15.73 -9.74 6.73
CA PRO A 170 16.62 -10.22 7.78
C PRO A 170 18.09 -9.86 7.50
N GLY A 171 18.95 -9.81 8.53
CA GLY A 171 20.38 -9.56 8.35
C GLY A 171 21.04 -10.54 7.36
N VAL A 172 21.99 -10.05 6.56
CA VAL A 172 22.80 -10.92 5.70
C VAL A 172 23.69 -11.78 6.60
N LYS A 173 23.58 -13.11 6.48
CA LYS A 173 24.43 -14.05 7.21
C LYS A 173 25.83 -14.12 6.62
#